data_AF-A0A7C2ZJJ9-F1
#
_entry.id   AF-A0A7C2ZJJ9-F1
#
_cell.length_a   1.000
_cell.length_b   1.000
_cell.length_c   1.000
_cell.angle_alpha   90.00
_cell.angle_beta   90.00
_cell.angle_gamma   90.00
#
_symmetry.space_group_name_H-M   'P 1'
#
loop_
_entity.id
_entity.type
_entity.pdbx_description
1 polymer ?
#
loop_
_entity_poly.entity_id
_entity_poly.type
_entity_poly.pdbx_seq_one_letter_code
_entity_poly.pdbx_strand_id
1 'polypeptide(L)'
;MGASKGVMCALPAKLSPVEISGLLMLAGITIPIWLCLALPNWSWLSYAIYMTSYIVAIAILGIEHRKLPLILPLGFAVGLAFEILGISTGLPFGRYRYVALDSARLMGVPIAVPVMWGIFSALAYLAARPFASGVKLVLLASSLMVVLDLALDPAMISWQAWVW
;
A
#
# COMPACT_ATOMS: atom_id res chain seq x y z
N MET A 1 -12.22 60.56 -13.68
CA MET A 1 -12.87 59.26 -14.00
C MET A 1 -11.79 58.27 -14.38
N GLY A 2 -11.37 57.42 -13.44
CA GLY A 2 -10.38 56.37 -13.68
C GLY A 2 -10.67 55.20 -12.75
N ALA A 3 -11.55 54.31 -13.19
CA ALA A 3 -11.92 53.13 -12.42
C ALA A 3 -10.85 52.04 -12.59
N SER A 4 -10.15 51.77 -11.49
CA SER A 4 -9.27 50.61 -11.29
C SER A 4 -10.09 49.33 -11.46
N LYS A 5 -9.74 48.49 -12.45
CA LYS A 5 -10.24 47.13 -12.57
C LYS A 5 -9.49 46.26 -11.56
N GLY A 6 -10.15 45.91 -10.47
CA GLY A 6 -9.65 44.92 -9.51
C GLY A 6 -9.49 43.56 -10.19
N VAL A 7 -8.24 43.09 -10.24
CA VAL A 7 -7.92 41.70 -10.57
C VAL A 7 -8.40 40.86 -9.40
N MET A 8 -9.59 40.26 -9.54
CA MET A 8 -10.09 39.26 -8.61
C MET A 8 -9.21 38.03 -8.76
N CYS A 9 -8.21 37.93 -7.89
CA CYS A 9 -7.37 36.75 -7.74
C CYS A 9 -8.30 35.60 -7.32
N ALA A 10 -8.60 34.69 -8.25
CA ALA A 10 -9.41 33.51 -7.96
C ALA A 10 -8.67 32.69 -6.90
N LEU A 11 -9.26 32.60 -5.71
CA LEU A 11 -8.79 31.71 -4.65
C LEU A 11 -8.65 30.29 -5.24
N PRO A 12 -7.52 29.59 -5.03
CA PRO A 12 -7.35 28.23 -5.55
C PRO A 12 -8.49 27.36 -5.01
N ALA A 13 -9.13 26.60 -5.90
CA ALA A 13 -10.21 25.69 -5.54
C ALA A 13 -9.76 24.82 -4.35
N LYS A 14 -10.59 24.74 -3.30
CA LYS A 14 -10.31 23.84 -2.17
C LYS A 14 -10.18 22.43 -2.71
N LEU A 15 -8.99 21.84 -2.58
CA LEU A 15 -8.73 20.44 -2.89
C LEU A 15 -9.75 19.58 -2.15
N SER A 16 -10.38 18.66 -2.88
CA SER A 16 -11.27 17.67 -2.31
C SER A 16 -10.48 16.71 -1.41
N PRO A 17 -11.11 16.09 -0.40
CA PRO A 17 -10.44 15.10 0.47
C PRO A 17 -9.79 13.94 -0.29
N VAL A 18 -10.31 13.60 -1.47
CA VAL A 18 -9.74 12.56 -2.35
C VAL A 18 -8.42 13.03 -2.98
N GLU A 19 -8.35 14.27 -3.43
CA GLU A 19 -7.12 14.86 -3.98
C GLU A 19 -6.05 15.02 -2.90
N ILE A 20 -6.45 15.37 -1.68
CA ILE A 20 -5.55 15.44 -0.52
C ILE A 20 -4.98 14.05 -0.19
N SER A 21 -5.84 13.03 -0.10
CA SER A 21 -5.42 11.64 0.14
C SER A 21 -4.50 11.12 -0.96
N GLY A 22 -4.82 11.39 -2.23
CA GLY A 22 -3.97 11.04 -3.38
C GLY A 22 -2.62 11.75 -3.37
N LEU A 23 -2.58 13.04 -3.04
CA LEU A 23 -1.34 13.80 -2.87
C LEU A 23 -0.50 13.29 -1.69
N LEU A 24 -1.12 12.89 -0.58
CA LEU A 24 -0.44 12.30 0.56
C LEU A 24 0.15 10.92 0.22
N MET A 25 -0.57 10.10 -0.55
CA MET A 25 -0.05 8.81 -1.04
C MET A 25 1.12 9.00 -2.00
N LEU A 26 0.99 9.93 -2.96
CA LEU A 26 2.07 10.27 -3.88
C LEU A 26 3.28 10.83 -3.12
N ALA A 27 3.09 11.74 -2.17
CA ALA A 27 4.16 12.28 -1.33
C ALA A 27 4.83 11.19 -0.49
N GLY A 28 4.05 10.29 0.13
CA GLY A 28 4.57 9.18 0.92
C GLY A 28 5.36 8.13 0.13
N ILE A 29 5.17 8.04 -1.19
CA ILE A 29 5.93 7.15 -2.08
C ILE A 29 7.12 7.90 -2.72
N THR A 30 6.89 9.13 -3.18
CA THR A 30 7.88 9.90 -3.94
C THR A 30 8.96 10.53 -3.08
N ILE A 31 8.63 11.04 -1.89
CA ILE A 31 9.61 11.66 -0.98
C ILE A 31 10.66 10.63 -0.54
N PRO A 32 10.29 9.40 -0.15
CA PRO A 32 11.28 8.40 0.25
C PRO A 32 12.09 7.87 -0.93
N ILE A 33 11.50 7.71 -2.11
CA ILE A 33 12.22 7.34 -3.35
C ILE A 33 13.23 8.42 -3.72
N TRP A 34 12.85 9.70 -3.67
CA TRP A 34 13.76 10.82 -3.92
C TRP A 34 14.90 10.87 -2.90
N LEU A 35 14.62 10.65 -1.62
CA LEU A 35 15.66 10.57 -0.58
C LEU A 35 16.62 9.38 -0.80
N CYS A 36 16.09 8.22 -1.23
CA CYS A 36 16.91 7.05 -1.57
C CYS A 36 17.83 7.30 -2.77
N LEU A 37 17.39 8.05 -3.77
CA LEU A 37 18.21 8.39 -4.94
C LEU A 37 19.22 9.52 -4.65
N ALA A 38 18.89 10.43 -3.73
CA ALA A 38 19.72 11.60 -3.41
C ALA A 38 20.82 11.31 -2.36
N LEU A 39 20.68 10.27 -1.54
CA LEU A 39 21.66 9.90 -0.52
C LEU A 39 22.57 8.75 -1.03
N PRO A 40 23.84 9.02 -1.36
CA PRO A 40 24.73 8.03 -2.00
C PRO A 40 25.08 6.82 -1.12
N ASN A 41 24.83 6.94 0.19
CA ASN A 41 25.19 5.92 1.17
C ASN A 41 23.91 5.25 1.69
N TRP A 42 23.69 3.99 1.30
CA TRP A 42 22.66 3.08 1.83
C TRP A 42 22.93 2.71 3.29
N SER A 43 23.03 3.73 4.13
CA SER A 43 23.25 3.64 5.56
C SER A 43 21.93 3.29 6.26
N TRP A 44 22.04 2.69 7.44
CA TRP A 44 20.90 2.41 8.32
C TRP A 44 20.00 3.64 8.58
N LEU A 45 20.57 4.85 8.51
CA LEU A 45 19.85 6.12 8.66
C LEU A 45 18.87 6.36 7.51
N SER A 46 19.26 6.07 6.26
CA SER A 46 18.38 6.19 5.10
C SER A 46 17.18 5.24 5.21
N TYR A 47 17.42 4.00 5.66
CA TYR A 47 16.36 3.04 5.95
C TYR A 47 15.45 3.49 7.10
N ALA A 48 16.02 4.04 8.18
CA ALA A 48 15.25 4.54 9.32
C ALA A 48 14.35 5.72 8.92
N ILE A 49 14.85 6.65 8.10
CA ILE A 49 14.07 7.78 7.58
C ILE A 49 12.95 7.28 6.67
N TYR A 50 13.24 6.35 5.76
CA TYR A 50 12.25 5.71 4.89
C TYR A 50 11.12 5.08 5.71
N MET A 51 11.46 4.19 6.65
CA MET A 51 10.48 3.50 7.48
C MET A 51 9.66 4.46 8.35
N THR A 52 10.29 5.49 8.92
CA THR A 52 9.59 6.49 9.73
C THR A 52 8.62 7.31 8.90
N SER A 53 9.03 7.75 7.71
CA SER A 53 8.17 8.52 6.80
C SER A 53 6.94 7.71 6.37
N TYR A 54 7.13 6.41 6.13
CA TYR A 54 6.06 5.48 5.78
C TYR A 54 5.07 5.26 6.93
N ILE A 55 5.58 5.08 8.16
CA ILE A 55 4.74 4.95 9.37
C ILE A 55 3.91 6.22 9.60
N VAL A 56 4.53 7.40 9.46
CA VAL A 56 3.84 8.69 9.61
C VAL A 56 2.77 8.85 8.53
N ALA A 57 3.04 8.50 7.28
CA ALA A 57 2.05 8.55 6.20
C ALA A 57 0.84 7.64 6.50
N ILE A 58 1.08 6.40 6.94
CA ILE A 58 0.01 5.49 7.35
C ILE A 58 -0.77 6.04 8.55
N ALA A 59 -0.09 6.63 9.54
CA ALA A 59 -0.74 7.19 10.71
C ALA A 59 -1.66 8.37 10.34
N ILE A 60 -1.19 9.30 9.49
CA ILE A 60 -1.99 10.43 9.00
C ILE A 60 -3.21 9.93 8.24
N LEU A 61 -3.02 8.99 7.32
CA LEU A 61 -4.13 8.39 6.57
C LEU A 61 -5.10 7.66 7.50
N GLY A 62 -4.60 6.98 8.54
CA GLY A 62 -5.42 6.30 9.56
C GLY A 62 -6.28 7.26 10.38
N ILE A 63 -5.79 8.47 10.65
CA ILE A 63 -6.57 9.55 11.29
C ILE A 63 -7.68 10.03 10.36
N GLU A 64 -7.38 10.23 9.07
CA GLU A 64 -8.35 10.68 8.07
C GLU A 64 -9.39 9.60 7.73
N HIS A 65 -9.02 8.33 7.81
CA HIS A 65 -9.85 7.21 7.40
C HIS A 65 -9.99 6.17 8.52
N ARG A 66 -11.08 6.30 9.29
CA ARG A 66 -11.38 5.45 10.46
C ARG A 66 -11.33 3.93 10.25
N LYS A 67 -11.45 3.46 9.00
CA LYS A 67 -11.41 2.02 8.67
C LYS A 67 -10.00 1.49 8.39
N LEU A 68 -9.04 2.34 8.02
CA LEU A 68 -7.66 1.94 7.72
C LEU A 68 -6.96 1.16 8.85
N PRO A 69 -6.98 1.61 10.12
CA PRO A 69 -6.29 0.89 11.19
C PRO A 69 -6.90 -0.50 11.44
N LEU A 70 -8.14 -0.74 10.99
CA LEU A 70 -8.77 -2.06 11.04
C LEU A 70 -8.41 -2.92 9.82
N ILE A 71 -8.31 -2.31 8.63
CA ILE A 71 -7.98 -3.00 7.38
C ILE A 71 -6.57 -3.58 7.41
N LEU A 72 -5.59 -2.87 7.99
CA LEU A 72 -4.20 -3.35 8.09
C LEU A 72 -4.08 -4.71 8.81
N PRO A 73 -4.52 -4.86 10.07
CA PRO A 73 -4.43 -6.14 10.78
C PRO A 73 -5.36 -7.21 10.20
N LEU A 74 -6.52 -6.83 9.65
CA LEU A 74 -7.41 -7.80 8.99
C LEU A 74 -6.80 -8.35 7.71
N GLY A 75 -6.23 -7.48 6.87
CA GLY A 75 -5.53 -7.89 5.65
C GLY A 75 -4.32 -8.77 5.98
N PHE A 76 -3.58 -8.44 7.04
CA PHE A 76 -2.50 -9.30 7.55
C PHE A 76 -3.01 -10.69 7.94
N ALA A 77 -4.06 -10.76 8.77
CA ALA A 77 -4.57 -12.03 9.29
C ALA A 77 -5.15 -12.90 8.17
N VAL A 78 -5.91 -12.29 7.25
CA VAL A 78 -6.50 -12.98 6.10
C VAL A 78 -5.41 -13.46 5.14
N GLY A 79 -4.44 -12.61 4.80
CA GLY A 79 -3.31 -12.98 3.95
C GLY A 79 -2.52 -14.14 4.55
N LEU A 80 -2.14 -14.04 5.83
CA LEU A 80 -1.48 -15.12 6.55
C LEU A 80 -2.27 -16.43 6.51
N ALA A 81 -3.59 -16.38 6.73
CA ALA A 81 -4.43 -17.58 6.67
C ALA A 81 -4.41 -18.23 5.27
N PHE A 82 -4.56 -17.43 4.21
CA PHE A 82 -4.51 -17.92 2.84
C PHE A 82 -3.13 -18.45 2.43
N GLU A 83 -2.06 -17.83 2.91
CA GLU A 83 -0.69 -18.29 2.68
C GLU A 83 -0.41 -19.64 3.36
N ILE A 84 -0.84 -19.79 4.62
CA ILE A 84 -0.73 -21.07 5.34
C ILE A 84 -1.55 -22.15 4.61
N LEU A 85 -2.76 -21.82 4.17
CA LEU A 85 -3.58 -22.72 3.36
C LEU A 85 -2.91 -23.04 2.02
N GLY A 86 -2.31 -22.06 1.36
CA GLY A 86 -1.59 -22.21 0.09
C GLY A 86 -0.44 -23.19 0.19
N ILE A 87 0.45 -23.00 1.16
CA ILE A 87 1.60 -23.90 1.37
C ILE A 87 1.16 -25.30 1.78
N SER A 88 0.10 -25.43 2.59
CA SER A 88 -0.34 -26.73 3.12
C SER A 88 -1.19 -27.54 2.14
N THR A 89 -2.03 -26.88 1.34
CA THR A 89 -3.02 -27.54 0.47
C THR A 89 -2.78 -27.33 -1.01
N GLY A 90 -2.03 -26.30 -1.40
CA GLY A 90 -1.89 -25.87 -2.78
C GLY A 90 -3.09 -25.06 -3.31
N LEU A 91 -4.02 -24.64 -2.45
CA LEU A 91 -5.18 -23.80 -2.78
C LEU A 91 -5.11 -22.49 -1.97
N PRO A 92 -5.50 -21.33 -2.54
CA PRO A 92 -6.06 -21.11 -3.87
C PRO A 92 -5.01 -20.91 -4.98
N PHE A 93 -3.76 -20.67 -4.61
CA PHE A 93 -2.76 -20.17 -5.56
C PHE A 93 -2.11 -21.25 -6.41
N GLY A 94 -2.11 -22.50 -5.95
CA GLY A 94 -1.28 -23.57 -6.50
C GLY A 94 -0.26 -24.04 -5.48
N ARG A 95 0.54 -25.04 -5.83
CA ARG A 95 1.68 -25.45 -5.00
C ARG A 95 2.82 -24.49 -5.28
N TYR A 96 3.38 -23.90 -4.23
CA TYR A 96 4.56 -23.05 -4.31
C TYR A 96 5.36 -23.17 -3.01
N ARG A 97 6.62 -22.75 -3.05
CA ARG A 97 7.51 -22.71 -1.89
C ARG A 97 8.31 -21.41 -1.87
N TYR A 98 8.34 -20.77 -0.71
CA TYR A 98 9.21 -19.63 -0.45
C TYR A 98 10.69 -20.02 -0.45
N VAL A 99 11.48 -19.42 -1.35
CA VAL A 99 12.91 -19.72 -1.56
C VAL A 99 13.79 -18.56 -1.11
N ALA A 100 13.35 -17.32 -1.33
CA ALA A 100 13.97 -16.12 -0.77
C ALA A 100 12.99 -15.42 0.20
N LEU A 101 13.43 -14.29 0.79
CA LEU A 101 12.84 -13.56 1.93
C LEU A 101 13.42 -14.00 3.28
N ASP A 102 14.52 -13.34 3.68
CA ASP A 102 15.23 -13.53 4.96
C ASP A 102 14.46 -13.03 6.20
N SER A 103 13.16 -12.76 6.04
CA SER A 103 12.31 -12.37 7.17
C SER A 103 11.98 -13.56 8.06
N ALA A 104 11.70 -13.29 9.33
CA ALA A 104 11.13 -14.26 10.25
C ALA A 104 9.90 -14.92 9.63
N ARG A 105 9.73 -16.23 9.85
CA ARG A 105 8.64 -17.02 9.26
C ARG A 105 7.62 -17.39 10.32
N LEU A 106 6.35 -17.31 9.96
CA LEU A 106 5.24 -17.80 10.76
C LEU A 106 4.63 -19.02 10.06
N MET A 107 4.69 -20.19 10.70
CA MET A 107 4.18 -21.45 10.12
C MET A 107 4.67 -21.72 8.68
N GLY A 108 5.92 -21.36 8.37
CA GLY A 108 6.53 -21.53 7.05
C GLY A 108 6.36 -20.35 6.08
N VAL A 109 5.48 -19.40 6.40
CA VAL A 109 5.23 -18.18 5.60
C VAL A 109 6.14 -17.04 6.07
N PRO A 110 6.93 -16.39 5.20
CA PRO A 110 7.70 -15.19 5.56
C PRO A 110 6.78 -14.05 6.01
N ILE A 111 7.00 -13.47 7.20
CA ILE A 111 6.14 -12.43 7.80
C ILE A 111 5.99 -11.20 6.89
N ALA A 112 7.00 -10.93 6.06
CA ALA A 112 6.94 -9.86 5.08
C ALA A 112 5.70 -9.98 4.17
N VAL A 113 5.27 -11.20 3.81
CA VAL A 113 4.17 -11.42 2.89
C VAL A 113 2.82 -11.03 3.51
N PRO A 114 2.41 -11.54 4.68
CA PRO A 114 1.22 -11.05 5.37
C PRO A 114 1.22 -9.54 5.65
N VAL A 115 2.38 -8.95 5.94
CA VAL A 115 2.50 -7.48 6.10
C VAL A 115 2.14 -6.77 4.79
N MET A 116 2.64 -7.25 3.65
CA MET A 116 2.27 -6.70 2.34
C MET A 116 0.78 -6.88 2.05
N TRP A 117 0.18 -8.02 2.39
CA TRP A 117 -1.28 -8.22 2.27
C TRP A 117 -2.08 -7.12 3.01
N GLY A 118 -1.67 -6.78 4.24
CA GLY A 118 -2.29 -5.70 5.01
C GLY A 118 -2.15 -4.33 4.32
N ILE A 119 -0.93 -3.99 3.90
CA ILE A 119 -0.62 -2.72 3.22
C ILE A 119 -1.41 -2.60 1.91
N PHE A 120 -1.37 -3.63 1.07
CA PHE A 120 -2.05 -3.65 -0.22
C PHE A 120 -3.56 -3.59 -0.04
N SER A 121 -4.12 -4.25 0.98
CA SER A 121 -5.55 -4.13 1.31
C SER A 121 -5.94 -2.69 1.63
N ALA A 122 -5.09 -1.99 2.38
CA ALA A 122 -5.27 -0.57 2.69
C ALA A 122 -5.18 0.30 1.42
N LEU A 123 -4.21 0.06 0.55
CA LEU A 123 -4.06 0.79 -0.73
C LEU A 123 -5.26 0.56 -1.65
N ALA A 124 -5.70 -0.69 -1.81
CA ALA A 124 -6.85 -1.05 -2.63
C ALA A 124 -8.14 -0.40 -2.10
N TYR A 125 -8.32 -0.34 -0.78
CA TYR A 125 -9.43 0.38 -0.16
C TYR A 125 -9.38 1.88 -0.47
N LEU A 126 -8.20 2.52 -0.35
CA LEU A 126 -8.02 3.94 -0.63
C LEU A 126 -8.21 4.28 -2.11
N ALA A 127 -7.81 3.38 -3.01
CA ALA A 127 -8.02 3.53 -4.44
C ALA A 127 -9.49 3.35 -4.83
N ALA A 128 -10.22 2.43 -4.19
CA ALA A 128 -11.60 2.12 -4.53
C ALA A 128 -12.63 3.10 -3.93
N ARG A 129 -12.38 3.66 -2.73
CA ARG A 129 -13.33 4.51 -1.99
C ARG A 129 -13.84 5.77 -2.71
N PRO A 130 -13.09 6.43 -3.63
CA PRO A 130 -13.64 7.58 -4.35
C PRO A 130 -14.71 7.18 -5.37
N PHE A 131 -14.69 5.92 -5.84
CA PHE A 131 -15.53 5.45 -6.93
C PHE A 131 -16.69 4.57 -6.46
N ALA A 132 -16.62 4.01 -5.25
CA ALA A 132 -17.60 3.07 -4.75
C ALA A 132 -17.82 3.16 -3.23
N SER A 133 -19.00 2.73 -2.78
CA SER A 133 -19.38 2.63 -1.36
C SER A 133 -20.11 1.32 -1.07
N GLY A 134 -20.23 0.95 0.22
CA GLY A 134 -20.92 -0.26 0.66
C GLY A 134 -20.34 -1.54 0.05
N VAL A 135 -21.20 -2.44 -0.45
CA VAL A 135 -20.78 -3.71 -1.08
C VAL A 135 -19.95 -3.47 -2.34
N LYS A 136 -20.28 -2.45 -3.14
CA LYS A 136 -19.53 -2.12 -4.37
C LYS A 136 -18.08 -1.75 -4.05
N LEU A 137 -17.84 -1.07 -2.93
CA LEU A 137 -16.49 -0.76 -2.45
C LEU A 137 -15.70 -2.01 -2.13
N VAL A 138 -16.31 -2.96 -1.43
CA VAL A 138 -15.67 -4.24 -1.10
C VAL A 138 -15.31 -4.99 -2.38
N LEU A 139 -16.25 -5.12 -3.31
CA LEU A 139 -16.00 -5.80 -4.59
C LEU A 139 -14.89 -5.13 -5.40
N LEU A 140 -14.90 -3.80 -5.49
CA LEU A 140 -13.87 -3.05 -6.22
C LEU A 140 -12.50 -3.19 -5.55
N ALA A 141 -12.42 -3.01 -4.23
CA ALA A 141 -11.16 -3.15 -3.49
C ALA A 141 -10.60 -4.57 -3.56
N SER A 142 -11.45 -5.60 -3.41
CA SER A 142 -11.03 -7.00 -3.55
C SER A 142 -10.58 -7.32 -4.98
N SER A 143 -11.24 -6.76 -5.99
CA SER A 143 -10.82 -6.93 -7.39
C SER A 143 -9.46 -6.27 -7.65
N LEU A 144 -9.23 -5.07 -7.11
CA LEU A 144 -7.92 -4.40 -7.18
C LEU A 144 -6.83 -5.21 -6.48
N MET A 145 -7.12 -5.86 -5.36
CA MET A 145 -6.17 -6.76 -4.69
C MET A 145 -5.77 -7.94 -5.59
N VAL A 146 -6.74 -8.58 -6.26
CA VAL A 146 -6.45 -9.69 -7.18
C VAL A 146 -5.60 -9.21 -8.37
N VAL A 147 -5.92 -8.05 -8.95
CA VAL A 147 -5.12 -7.50 -10.05
C VAL A 147 -3.70 -7.18 -9.60
N LEU A 148 -3.54 -6.61 -8.40
CA LEU A 148 -2.22 -6.32 -7.84
C LEU A 148 -1.42 -7.60 -7.58
N ASP A 149 -2.04 -8.63 -7.04
CA ASP A 149 -1.41 -9.93 -6.78
C ASP A 149 -0.90 -10.57 -8.07
N LEU A 150 -1.75 -10.63 -9.10
CA LEU A 150 -1.39 -11.14 -10.44
C LEU A 150 -0.30 -10.31 -11.12
N ALA A 151 -0.25 -9.00 -10.87
CA ALA A 151 0.79 -8.12 -11.43
C ALA A 151 2.14 -8.30 -10.72
N LEU A 152 2.14 -8.60 -9.42
CA LEU A 152 3.36 -8.77 -8.63
C LEU A 152 3.95 -10.16 -8.77
N ASP A 153 3.14 -11.19 -8.98
CA ASP A 153 3.60 -12.58 -9.03
C ASP A 153 4.76 -12.82 -10.03
N PRO A 154 4.72 -12.33 -11.30
CA PRO A 154 5.85 -12.48 -12.22
C PRO A 154 7.14 -11.81 -11.73
N ALA A 155 7.03 -10.66 -11.06
CA ALA A 155 8.19 -9.97 -10.51
C ALA A 155 8.80 -10.77 -9.35
N MET A 156 7.97 -11.36 -8.49
CA MET A 156 8.40 -12.13 -7.34
C MET A 156 9.05 -13.47 -7.75
N ILE A 157 8.54 -14.12 -8.79
CA ILE A 157 9.21 -15.27 -9.42
C ILE A 157 10.57 -14.85 -10.00
N SER A 158 10.65 -13.71 -10.69
CA SER A 158 11.92 -13.21 -11.25
C SER A 158 12.98 -12.92 -10.16
N TRP A 159 12.53 -12.48 -8.98
CA TRP A 159 13.36 -12.27 -7.80
C TRP A 159 13.61 -13.53 -6.98
N GLN A 160 13.11 -14.69 -7.43
CA GLN A 160 13.23 -15.97 -6.73
C GLN A 160 12.66 -15.94 -5.31
N ALA A 161 11.66 -15.08 -5.05
CA ALA A 161 10.98 -15.01 -3.76
C ALA A 161 10.26 -16.33 -3.45
N TRP A 162 9.57 -16.89 -4.43
CA TRP A 162 9.00 -18.22 -4.40
C TRP A 162 9.15 -18.90 -5.76
N VAL A 163 9.03 -20.22 -5.72
CA VAL A 163 8.95 -21.07 -6.92
C VAL A 163 7.66 -21.87 -6.84
N TRP A 164 7.00 -22.00 -7.98
CA TRP A 164 5.88 -22.91 -8.19
C TRP A 164 6.35 -24.37 -8.19
#